data_AF-A0A7D6DH79-F1
#
_entry.id   AF-A0A7D6DH79-F1
#
_cell.length_a   1.000
_cell.length_b   1.000
_cell.length_c   1.000
_cell.angle_alpha   90.00
_cell.angle_beta   90.00
_cell.angle_gamma   90.00
#
_symmetry.space_group_name_H-M   'P 1'
#
loop_
_entity.id
_entity.type
_entity.pdbx_description
1 polymer ?
#
loop_
_entity_poly.entity_id
_entity_poly.type
_entity_poly.pdbx_seq_one_letter_code
_entity_poly.pdbx_strand_id
1 'polypeptide(L)'
;MIRAKSKQSYDYHQILISQAKKQAKKIIIAAQAEKEQIFSQAKIHGYCQGISQTSTALALFIQAYQTINHNLYNDIITQIEQTLIQFLLTEPVIEQILGNLVAKVDLQQQSKIYLPEKLATTLSEHWSDKFSNIKLTSHQQNCIMLEMGNEILYLSPEKSVTEMMKSIIADKQIAASNQQQIAFITELKENFVKTLQQQFEHYLTASNQSLPEADR
;
A
#
# COMPACT_ATOMS: atom_id res chain seq x y z
N MET A 1 -13.11 88.45 36.91
CA MET A 1 -13.37 87.77 35.61
C MET A 1 -12.22 86.89 35.12
N ILE A 2 -10.96 87.34 35.13
CA ILE A 2 -9.79 86.59 34.60
C ILE A 2 -9.52 85.26 35.35
N ARG A 3 -9.58 85.27 36.69
CA ARG A 3 -9.36 84.06 37.51
C ARG A 3 -10.41 82.96 37.29
N ALA A 4 -11.66 83.33 37.03
CA ALA A 4 -12.74 82.36 36.76
C ALA A 4 -12.55 81.67 35.40
N LYS A 5 -12.16 82.41 34.36
CA LYS A 5 -11.86 81.86 33.03
C LYS A 5 -10.61 80.97 33.04
N SER A 6 -9.58 81.35 33.80
CA SER A 6 -8.36 80.54 33.99
C SER A 6 -8.66 79.20 34.68
N LYS A 7 -9.48 79.21 35.75
CA LYS A 7 -9.93 77.99 36.42
C LYS A 7 -10.75 77.08 35.49
N GLN A 8 -11.70 77.64 34.75
CA GLN A 8 -12.52 76.88 33.79
C GLN A 8 -11.67 76.25 32.67
N SER A 9 -10.65 76.96 32.18
CA SER A 9 -9.71 76.42 31.19
C SER A 9 -8.86 75.28 31.75
N TYR A 10 -8.42 75.39 33.00
CA TYR A 10 -7.67 74.33 33.68
C TYR A 10 -8.55 73.08 33.87
N ASP A 11 -9.77 73.25 34.37
CA ASP A 11 -10.72 72.16 34.58
C ASP A 11 -11.07 71.44 33.26
N TYR A 12 -11.28 72.20 32.18
CA TYR A 12 -11.51 71.64 30.84
C TYR A 12 -10.30 70.87 30.31
N HIS A 13 -9.08 71.38 30.53
CA HIS A 13 -7.86 70.68 30.12
C HIS A 13 -7.68 69.34 30.88
N GLN A 14 -7.99 69.31 32.18
CA GLN A 14 -7.99 68.08 32.97
C GLN A 14 -9.01 67.05 32.46
N ILE A 15 -10.20 67.50 32.05
CA ILE A 15 -11.22 66.64 31.44
C ILE A 15 -10.69 66.03 30.14
N LEU A 16 -10.08 66.83 29.25
CA LEU A 16 -9.51 66.35 28.00
C LEU A 16 -8.39 65.32 28.24
N ILE A 17 -7.48 65.59 29.18
CA ILE A 17 -6.41 64.64 29.55
C ILE A 17 -7.02 63.33 30.08
N SER A 18 -8.04 63.42 30.93
CA SER A 18 -8.73 62.24 31.48
C SER A 18 -9.41 61.41 30.39
N GLN A 19 -10.09 62.06 29.44
CA GLN A 19 -10.72 61.39 28.29
C GLN A 19 -9.68 60.76 27.37
N ALA A 20 -8.59 61.47 27.06
CA ALA A 20 -7.49 60.93 26.26
C ALA A 20 -6.84 59.71 26.92
N LYS A 21 -6.60 59.74 28.24
CA LYS A 21 -6.08 58.60 29.00
C LYS A 21 -7.05 57.41 28.99
N LYS A 22 -8.36 57.67 29.17
CA LYS A 22 -9.39 56.62 29.08
C LYS A 22 -9.44 55.98 27.70
N GLN A 23 -9.36 56.79 26.64
CA GLN A 23 -9.36 56.29 25.27
C GLN A 23 -8.08 55.51 24.95
N ALA A 24 -6.92 56.01 25.36
CA ALA A 24 -5.64 55.30 25.23
C ALA A 24 -5.67 53.96 25.96
N LYS A 25 -6.21 53.90 27.19
CA LYS A 25 -6.37 52.64 27.93
C LYS A 25 -7.28 51.65 27.18
N LYS A 26 -8.40 52.11 26.61
CA LYS A 26 -9.28 51.26 25.80
C LYS A 26 -8.56 50.70 24.57
N ILE A 27 -7.80 51.54 23.86
CA ILE A 27 -7.03 51.13 22.69
C ILE A 27 -5.97 50.08 23.08
N ILE A 28 -5.25 50.29 24.18
CA ILE A 28 -4.24 49.35 24.67
C ILE A 28 -4.86 47.98 25.00
N ILE A 29 -6.00 47.98 25.71
CA ILE A 29 -6.71 46.73 26.05
C ILE A 29 -7.18 46.02 24.77
N ALA A 30 -7.76 46.76 23.82
CA ALA A 30 -8.21 46.18 22.56
C ALA A 30 -7.05 45.58 21.75
N ALA A 31 -5.91 46.28 21.67
CA ALA A 31 -4.73 45.79 20.98
C ALA A 31 -4.11 44.54 21.65
N GLN A 32 -4.18 44.45 22.98
CA GLN A 32 -3.75 43.26 23.72
C GLN A 32 -4.64 42.05 23.42
N ALA A 33 -5.97 42.24 23.45
CA ALA A 33 -6.92 41.20 23.10
C ALA A 33 -6.76 40.74 21.64
N GLU A 34 -6.57 41.67 20.70
CA GLU A 34 -6.33 41.36 19.29
C GLU A 34 -5.01 40.58 19.10
N LYS A 35 -3.93 40.97 19.78
CA LYS A 35 -2.66 40.24 19.76
C LYS A 35 -2.84 38.79 20.24
N GLU A 36 -3.55 38.58 21.35
CA GLU A 36 -3.79 37.24 21.90
C GLU A 36 -4.62 36.38 20.95
N GLN A 37 -5.64 36.99 20.32
CA GLN A 37 -6.45 36.31 19.32
C GLN A 37 -5.62 35.89 18.11
N ILE A 38 -4.82 36.80 17.53
CA ILE A 38 -3.96 36.52 16.38
C ILE A 38 -2.95 35.42 16.73
N PHE A 39 -2.31 35.51 17.90
CA PHE A 39 -1.34 34.51 18.34
C PHE A 39 -1.97 33.13 18.53
N SER A 40 -3.16 33.06 19.14
CA SER A 40 -3.92 31.82 19.32
C SER A 40 -4.27 31.18 17.97
N GLN A 41 -4.79 31.96 17.02
CA GLN A 41 -5.13 31.48 15.68
C GLN A 41 -3.90 30.98 14.93
N ALA A 42 -2.79 31.73 14.95
CA ALA A 42 -1.55 31.35 14.29
C ALA A 42 -0.97 30.05 14.88
N LYS A 43 -1.01 29.91 16.21
CA LYS A 43 -0.58 28.69 16.91
C LYS A 43 -1.39 27.48 16.44
N ILE A 44 -2.71 27.59 16.40
CA ILE A 44 -3.60 26.51 15.98
C ILE A 44 -3.35 26.14 14.52
N HIS A 45 -3.28 27.15 13.65
CA HIS A 45 -3.01 26.92 12.23
C HIS A 45 -1.69 26.17 12.04
N GLY A 46 -0.64 26.56 12.75
CA GLY A 46 0.65 25.86 12.74
C GLY A 46 0.55 24.40 13.18
N TYR A 47 -0.19 24.10 14.24
CA TYR A 47 -0.41 22.71 14.69
C TYR A 47 -1.23 21.90 13.68
N CYS A 48 -2.34 22.42 13.18
CA CYS A 48 -3.18 21.75 12.19
C CYS A 48 -2.37 21.46 10.91
N GLN A 49 -1.57 22.43 10.46
CA GLN A 49 -0.70 22.25 9.30
C GLN A 49 0.35 21.17 9.56
N GLY A 50 1.03 21.19 10.70
CA GLY A 50 2.04 20.19 11.06
C GLY A 50 1.48 18.77 11.18
N ILE A 51 0.30 18.63 11.80
CA ILE A 51 -0.45 17.36 11.88
C ILE A 51 -0.79 16.87 10.48
N SER A 52 -1.43 17.72 9.66
CA SER A 52 -1.84 17.35 8.29
C SER A 52 -0.67 16.91 7.43
N GLN A 53 0.46 17.63 7.50
CA GLN A 53 1.68 17.29 6.77
C GLN A 53 2.26 15.95 7.24
N THR A 54 2.35 15.74 8.55
CA THR A 54 2.89 14.50 9.13
C THR A 54 2.01 13.29 8.80
N SER A 55 0.69 13.41 8.95
CA SER A 55 -0.26 12.36 8.58
C SER A 55 -0.21 12.02 7.09
N THR A 56 -0.04 13.04 6.24
CA THR A 56 0.12 12.83 4.80
C THR A 56 1.41 12.08 4.48
N ALA A 57 2.53 12.46 5.11
CA ALA A 57 3.81 11.80 4.93
C ALA A 57 3.76 10.33 5.39
N LEU A 58 3.14 10.05 6.54
CA LEU A 58 2.91 8.69 7.03
C LEU A 58 2.09 7.85 6.06
N ALA A 59 1.00 8.40 5.52
CA ALA A 59 0.17 7.69 4.55
C ALA A 59 0.94 7.34 3.27
N LEU A 60 1.72 8.29 2.74
CA LEU A 60 2.56 8.05 1.56
C LEU A 60 3.65 6.99 1.83
N PHE A 61 4.25 7.02 3.03
CA PHE A 61 5.23 6.02 3.44
C PHE A 61 4.61 4.61 3.49
N ILE A 62 3.44 4.47 4.11
CA ILE A 62 2.73 3.17 4.20
C ILE A 62 2.37 2.66 2.80
N GLN A 63 1.86 3.53 1.93
CA GLN A 63 1.54 3.18 0.55
C GLN A 63 2.78 2.70 -0.24
N ALA A 64 3.91 3.39 -0.10
CA ALA A 64 5.16 3.00 -0.74
C ALA A 64 5.65 1.64 -0.22
N TYR A 65 5.61 1.43 1.11
CA TYR A 65 5.97 0.17 1.74
C TYR A 65 5.11 -1.00 1.24
N GLN A 66 3.79 -0.83 1.13
CA GLN A 66 2.89 -1.85 0.60
C GLN A 66 3.14 -2.15 -0.87
N THR A 67 3.44 -1.13 -1.67
CA THR A 67 3.79 -1.30 -3.09
C THR A 67 5.05 -2.13 -3.25
N ILE A 68 6.10 -1.83 -2.47
CA ILE A 68 7.35 -2.59 -2.47
C ILE A 68 7.08 -4.04 -2.07
N ASN A 69 6.32 -4.27 -1.00
CA ASN A 69 5.98 -5.62 -0.57
C ASN A 69 5.23 -6.38 -1.68
N HIS A 70 4.22 -5.76 -2.31
CA HIS A 70 3.46 -6.40 -3.38
C HIS A 70 4.36 -6.84 -4.55
N ASN A 71 5.26 -5.95 -4.99
CA ASN A 71 6.19 -6.25 -6.06
C ASN A 71 7.14 -7.40 -5.66
N LEU A 72 7.71 -7.34 -4.46
CA LEU A 72 8.60 -8.38 -3.94
C LEU A 72 7.89 -9.74 -3.83
N TYR A 73 6.62 -9.77 -3.44
CA TYR A 73 5.81 -11.00 -3.45
C TYR A 73 5.65 -11.57 -4.86
N ASN A 74 5.31 -10.73 -5.85
CA ASN A 74 5.14 -11.17 -7.24
C ASN A 74 6.47 -11.66 -7.84
N ASP A 75 7.57 -10.99 -7.52
CA ASP A 75 8.91 -11.37 -7.97
C ASP A 75 9.30 -12.74 -7.38
N ILE A 76 9.04 -12.97 -6.09
CA ILE A 76 9.27 -14.26 -5.44
C ILE A 76 8.41 -15.35 -6.10
N ILE A 77 7.12 -15.09 -6.35
CA ILE A 77 6.23 -16.05 -7.02
C ILE A 77 6.79 -16.41 -8.40
N THR A 78 7.20 -15.40 -9.18
CA THR A 78 7.76 -15.61 -10.52
C THR A 78 9.05 -16.43 -10.47
N GLN A 79 9.94 -16.16 -9.51
CA GLN A 79 11.17 -16.94 -9.34
C GLN A 79 10.89 -18.38 -8.92
N ILE A 80 9.92 -18.60 -8.03
CA ILE A 80 9.48 -19.94 -7.63
C ILE A 80 8.92 -20.68 -8.85
N GLU A 81 8.04 -20.06 -9.63
CA GLU A 81 7.49 -20.64 -10.86
C GLU A 81 8.60 -21.06 -11.83
N GLN A 82 9.54 -20.16 -12.11
CA GLN A 82 10.67 -20.45 -13.00
C GLN A 82 11.55 -21.59 -12.47
N THR A 83 11.83 -21.60 -11.17
CA THR A 83 12.62 -22.66 -10.53
C THR A 83 11.91 -24.02 -10.63
N LEU A 84 10.59 -24.05 -10.40
CA LEU A 84 9.79 -25.27 -10.51
C LEU A 84 9.70 -25.75 -11.96
N ILE A 85 9.53 -24.86 -12.93
CA ILE A 85 9.53 -25.20 -14.36
C ILE A 85 10.88 -25.83 -14.74
N GLN A 86 12.00 -25.22 -14.33
CA GLN A 86 13.33 -25.76 -14.58
C GLN A 86 13.52 -27.13 -13.90
N PHE A 87 13.06 -27.28 -12.65
CA PHE A 87 13.10 -28.54 -11.93
C PHE A 87 12.31 -29.65 -12.64
N LEU A 88 11.09 -29.36 -13.10
CA LEU A 88 10.26 -30.30 -13.87
C LEU A 88 10.90 -30.71 -15.20
N LEU A 89 11.77 -29.87 -15.77
CA LEU A 89 12.52 -30.12 -16.99
C LEU A 89 13.90 -30.75 -16.74
N THR A 90 14.15 -31.27 -15.54
CA THR A 90 15.36 -32.05 -15.27
C THR A 90 15.17 -33.51 -15.66
N GLU A 91 16.23 -34.14 -16.16
CA GLU A 91 16.25 -35.55 -16.58
C GLU A 91 15.63 -36.51 -15.55
N PRO A 92 16.05 -36.55 -14.26
CA PRO A 92 15.51 -37.52 -13.30
C PRO A 92 14.00 -37.35 -13.05
N VAL A 93 13.50 -36.11 -13.07
CA VAL A 93 12.09 -35.83 -12.87
C VAL A 93 11.28 -36.26 -14.10
N ILE A 94 11.79 -35.97 -15.30
CA ILE A 94 11.17 -36.39 -16.55
C ILE A 94 11.16 -37.92 -16.66
N GLU A 95 12.26 -38.60 -16.36
CA GLU A 95 12.31 -40.06 -16.32
C GLU A 95 11.24 -40.64 -15.41
N GLN A 96 11.08 -40.07 -14.21
CA GLN A 96 10.08 -40.53 -13.26
C GLN A 96 8.65 -40.28 -13.76
N ILE A 97 8.38 -39.10 -14.32
CA ILE A 97 7.07 -38.75 -14.89
C ILE A 97 6.74 -39.70 -16.04
N LEU A 98 7.66 -39.89 -16.98
CA LEU A 98 7.47 -40.77 -18.12
C LEU A 98 7.33 -42.23 -17.70
N GLY A 99 8.15 -42.72 -16.77
CA GLY A 99 8.04 -44.08 -16.24
C GLY A 99 6.68 -44.34 -15.57
N ASN A 100 6.20 -43.39 -14.76
CA ASN A 100 4.87 -43.47 -14.15
C ASN A 100 3.74 -43.44 -15.19
N LEU A 101 3.92 -42.66 -16.27
CA LEU A 101 2.94 -42.53 -17.32
C LEU A 101 2.88 -43.81 -18.16
N VAL A 102 4.02 -44.33 -18.58
CA VAL A 102 4.16 -45.59 -19.32
C VAL A 102 3.60 -46.77 -18.52
N ALA A 103 3.81 -46.82 -17.20
CA ALA A 103 3.26 -47.87 -16.35
C ALA A 103 1.71 -47.84 -16.25
N LYS A 104 1.09 -46.70 -16.52
CA LYS A 104 -0.37 -46.50 -16.39
C LYS A 104 -1.12 -46.58 -17.70
N VAL A 105 -0.41 -46.59 -18.83
CA VAL A 105 -0.98 -46.57 -20.17
C VAL A 105 -0.73 -47.93 -20.83
N ASP A 106 -1.77 -48.53 -21.39
CA ASP A 106 -1.63 -49.77 -22.17
C ASP A 106 -1.08 -49.45 -23.57
N LEU A 107 0.25 -49.51 -23.71
CA LEU A 107 0.98 -49.13 -24.91
C LEU A 107 1.00 -50.24 -25.98
N GLN A 108 -0.15 -50.83 -26.31
CA GLN A 108 -0.23 -51.89 -27.33
C GLN A 108 0.05 -51.39 -28.76
N GLN A 109 0.08 -50.06 -28.97
CA GLN A 109 0.40 -49.42 -30.24
C GLN A 109 1.75 -48.71 -30.18
N GLN A 110 2.44 -48.61 -31.33
CA GLN A 110 3.66 -47.82 -31.46
C GLN A 110 3.40 -46.37 -31.04
N SER A 111 3.87 -46.02 -29.85
CA SER A 111 3.65 -44.70 -29.25
C SER A 111 4.88 -43.84 -29.47
N LYS A 112 4.69 -42.53 -29.57
CA LYS A 112 5.80 -41.56 -29.72
C LYS A 112 5.78 -40.55 -28.61
N ILE A 113 6.95 -40.29 -28.02
CA ILE A 113 7.13 -39.21 -27.06
C ILE A 113 7.96 -38.11 -27.71
N TYR A 114 7.46 -36.89 -27.62
CA TYR A 114 8.12 -35.68 -28.06
C TYR A 114 8.63 -34.91 -26.84
N LEU A 115 9.95 -34.77 -26.73
CA LEU A 115 10.61 -34.03 -25.65
C LEU A 115 11.38 -32.81 -26.18
N PRO A 116 11.62 -31.79 -25.33
CA PRO A 116 12.54 -30.71 -25.66
C PRO A 116 13.91 -31.26 -26.05
N GLU A 117 14.57 -30.67 -27.06
CA GLU A 117 15.85 -31.16 -27.64
C GLU A 117 16.91 -31.58 -26.62
N LYS A 118 17.13 -30.75 -25.59
CA LYS A 118 18.13 -31.05 -24.54
C LYS A 118 17.79 -32.34 -23.81
N LEU A 119 16.53 -32.51 -23.41
CA LEU A 119 16.05 -33.68 -22.69
C LEU A 119 16.03 -34.93 -23.57
N ALA A 120 15.61 -34.80 -24.83
CA ALA A 120 15.60 -35.91 -25.77
C ALA A 120 17.01 -36.47 -25.99
N THR A 121 18.00 -35.59 -26.11
CA THR A 121 19.41 -35.98 -26.31
C THR A 121 19.92 -36.76 -25.10
N THR A 122 19.75 -36.23 -23.89
CA THR A 122 20.22 -36.88 -22.66
C THR A 122 19.53 -38.22 -22.42
N LEU A 123 18.20 -38.29 -22.60
CA LEU A 123 17.45 -39.51 -22.35
C LEU A 123 17.67 -40.58 -23.42
N SER A 124 18.00 -40.21 -24.65
CA SER A 124 18.17 -41.16 -25.76
C SER A 124 19.22 -42.23 -25.48
N GLU A 125 20.22 -41.94 -24.65
CA GLU A 125 21.32 -42.86 -24.32
C GLU A 125 20.86 -44.09 -23.52
N HIS A 126 19.75 -43.99 -22.78
CA HIS A 126 19.25 -45.06 -21.91
C HIS A 126 17.77 -45.41 -22.16
N TRP A 127 17.13 -44.71 -23.10
CA TRP A 127 15.71 -44.86 -23.39
C TRP A 127 15.34 -46.23 -23.94
N SER A 128 16.13 -46.73 -24.90
CA SER A 128 15.89 -48.03 -25.57
C SER A 128 15.95 -49.21 -24.60
N ASP A 129 16.71 -49.07 -23.52
CA ASP A 129 16.91 -50.12 -22.52
C ASP A 129 15.69 -50.26 -21.59
N LYS A 130 14.96 -49.16 -21.37
CA LYS A 130 13.77 -49.12 -20.51
C LYS A 130 12.45 -49.28 -21.28
N PHE A 131 12.38 -48.77 -22.52
CA PHE A 131 11.12 -48.66 -23.26
C PHE A 131 11.26 -49.05 -24.74
N SER A 132 11.11 -50.34 -25.04
CA SER A 132 11.27 -50.88 -26.41
C SER A 132 10.15 -50.49 -27.38
N ASN A 133 8.95 -50.19 -26.88
CA ASN A 133 7.75 -49.95 -27.71
C ASN A 133 7.46 -48.46 -27.94
N ILE A 134 8.31 -47.56 -27.44
CA ILE A 134 8.08 -46.11 -27.47
C ILE A 134 9.22 -45.41 -28.20
N LYS A 135 8.87 -44.69 -29.28
CA LYS A 135 9.85 -43.89 -30.01
C LYS A 135 10.04 -42.53 -29.33
N LEU A 136 11.27 -42.21 -28.97
CA LEU A 136 11.66 -40.89 -28.50
C LEU A 136 11.94 -39.95 -29.69
N THR A 137 11.37 -38.76 -29.67
CA THR A 137 11.55 -37.72 -30.70
C THR A 137 11.82 -36.38 -30.02
N SER A 138 12.71 -35.57 -30.58
CA SER A 138 12.98 -34.21 -30.10
C SER A 138 12.09 -33.16 -30.76
N HIS A 139 11.85 -32.05 -30.08
CA HIS A 139 11.25 -30.84 -30.64
C HIS A 139 11.73 -29.58 -29.88
N GLN A 140 11.37 -28.40 -30.38
CA GLN A 140 11.91 -27.11 -29.91
C GLN A 140 11.11 -26.47 -28.77
N GLN A 141 9.93 -26.98 -28.43
CA GLN A 141 9.07 -26.37 -27.41
C GLN A 141 9.40 -26.94 -26.01
N ASN A 142 9.19 -26.14 -24.95
CA ASN A 142 9.33 -26.60 -23.56
C ASN A 142 8.08 -27.37 -23.10
N CYS A 143 7.68 -28.39 -23.83
CA CYS A 143 6.56 -29.25 -23.48
C CYS A 143 6.87 -30.71 -23.79
N ILE A 144 6.09 -31.60 -23.17
CA ILE A 144 6.15 -33.04 -23.41
C ILE A 144 4.86 -33.44 -24.10
N MET A 145 4.97 -34.16 -25.20
CA MET A 145 3.80 -34.70 -25.89
C MET A 145 3.94 -36.20 -26.00
N LEU A 146 2.85 -36.93 -25.78
CA LEU A 146 2.77 -38.36 -25.99
C LEU A 146 1.66 -38.63 -27.01
N GLU A 147 2.04 -39.20 -28.14
CA GLU A 147 1.15 -39.64 -29.21
C GLU A 147 0.88 -41.14 -29.05
N MET A 148 -0.40 -41.52 -28.95
CA MET A 148 -0.88 -42.89 -28.80
C MET A 148 -2.03 -43.12 -29.79
N GLY A 149 -1.72 -43.66 -30.96
CA GLY A 149 -2.71 -43.84 -32.02
C GLY A 149 -3.32 -42.51 -32.45
N ASN A 150 -4.59 -42.28 -32.11
CA ASN A 150 -5.33 -41.05 -32.45
C ASN A 150 -5.36 -40.01 -31.30
N GLU A 151 -4.74 -40.29 -30.17
CA GLU A 151 -4.73 -39.40 -29.01
C GLU A 151 -3.36 -38.76 -28.79
N ILE A 152 -3.36 -37.50 -28.37
CA ILE A 152 -2.15 -36.77 -27.99
C ILE A 152 -2.35 -36.23 -26.58
N LEU A 153 -1.57 -36.76 -25.64
CA LEU A 153 -1.44 -36.18 -24.31
C LEU A 153 -0.38 -35.09 -24.33
N TYR A 154 -0.73 -33.94 -23.77
CA TYR A 154 0.11 -32.75 -23.74
C TYR A 154 0.38 -32.33 -22.31
N LEU A 155 1.67 -32.27 -21.94
CA LEU A 155 2.13 -31.76 -20.66
C LEU A 155 3.02 -30.54 -20.88
N SER A 156 2.54 -29.39 -20.41
CA SER A 156 3.31 -28.15 -20.36
C SER A 156 3.71 -27.89 -18.91
N PRO A 157 5.01 -27.98 -18.56
CA PRO A 157 5.50 -27.62 -17.23
C PRO A 157 5.06 -26.21 -16.82
N GLU A 158 5.09 -25.26 -17.75
CA GLU A 158 4.62 -23.88 -17.52
C GLU A 158 3.16 -23.84 -17.09
N LYS A 159 2.25 -24.44 -17.87
CA LYS A 159 0.81 -24.46 -17.51
C LYS A 159 0.57 -25.20 -16.20
N SER A 160 1.22 -26.34 -15.99
CA SER A 160 1.06 -27.13 -14.76
C SER A 160 1.51 -26.37 -13.52
N VAL A 161 2.66 -25.69 -13.60
CA VAL A 161 3.20 -24.90 -12.48
C VAL A 161 2.32 -23.69 -12.21
N THR A 162 1.90 -22.94 -13.24
CA THR A 162 1.01 -21.79 -13.08
C THR A 162 -0.32 -22.18 -12.44
N GLU A 163 -0.96 -23.28 -12.86
CA GLU A 163 -2.21 -23.73 -12.25
C GLU A 163 -2.02 -24.23 -10.81
N MET A 164 -0.93 -24.94 -10.53
CA MET A 164 -0.57 -25.35 -9.17
C MET A 164 -0.35 -24.12 -8.26
N MET A 165 0.41 -23.13 -8.74
CA MET A 165 0.69 -21.90 -8.00
C MET A 165 -0.57 -21.08 -7.78
N LYS A 166 -1.45 -20.97 -8.77
CA LYS A 166 -2.77 -20.35 -8.60
C LYS A 166 -3.58 -21.02 -7.49
N SER A 167 -3.58 -22.35 -7.40
CA SER A 167 -4.26 -23.06 -6.31
C SER A 167 -3.65 -22.74 -4.94
N ILE A 168 -2.31 -22.79 -4.83
CA ILE A 168 -1.60 -22.53 -3.58
C ILE A 168 -1.77 -21.08 -3.12
N ILE A 169 -1.78 -20.14 -4.07
CA ILE A 169 -1.95 -18.70 -3.82
C ILE A 169 -3.41 -18.38 -3.53
N ALA A 170 -4.38 -18.97 -4.22
CA ALA A 170 -5.81 -18.74 -3.95
C ALA A 170 -6.19 -19.23 -2.54
N ASP A 171 -5.61 -20.34 -2.08
CA ASP A 171 -5.81 -20.86 -0.73
C ASP A 171 -5.18 -19.97 0.35
N LYS A 172 -4.18 -19.16 0.00
CA LYS A 172 -3.56 -18.19 0.91
C LYS A 172 -4.10 -16.80 0.57
N GLN A 173 -5.04 -16.29 1.37
CA GLN A 173 -5.70 -14.96 1.34
C GLN A 173 -4.78 -13.71 1.29
N ILE A 174 -3.63 -13.75 0.63
CA ILE A 174 -2.55 -12.78 0.65
C ILE A 174 -2.84 -11.60 -0.28
N ALA A 175 -3.42 -11.86 -1.46
CA ALA A 175 -3.76 -10.80 -2.42
C ALA A 175 -4.97 -9.95 -1.96
N ALA A 176 -6.02 -10.58 -1.42
CA ALA A 176 -7.19 -9.89 -0.89
C ALA A 176 -6.86 -9.06 0.37
N SER A 177 -6.00 -9.59 1.25
CA SER A 177 -5.57 -8.91 2.46
C SER A 177 -4.84 -7.59 2.17
N ASN A 178 -3.99 -7.54 1.15
CA ASN A 178 -3.21 -6.33 0.85
C ASN A 178 -4.05 -5.19 0.25
N GLN A 179 -5.01 -5.48 -0.64
CA GLN A 179 -5.92 -4.45 -1.17
C GLN A 179 -6.89 -3.93 -0.10
N GLN A 180 -7.39 -4.82 0.77
CA GLN A 180 -8.19 -4.42 1.93
C GLN A 180 -7.40 -3.56 2.91
N GLN A 181 -6.11 -3.87 3.14
CA GLN A 181 -5.24 -3.06 3.97
C GLN A 181 -4.97 -1.66 3.38
N ILE A 182 -4.76 -1.54 2.06
CA ILE A 182 -4.60 -0.23 1.39
C ILE A 182 -5.88 0.60 1.52
N ALA A 183 -7.05 0.00 1.27
CA ALA A 183 -8.34 0.68 1.38
C ALA A 183 -8.61 1.14 2.82
N PHE A 184 -8.36 0.25 3.80
CA PHE A 184 -8.50 0.56 5.22
C PHE A 184 -7.57 1.71 5.65
N ILE A 185 -6.30 1.72 5.23
CA ILE A 185 -5.36 2.79 5.58
C ILE A 185 -5.76 4.13 4.95
N THR A 186 -6.29 4.10 3.72
CA THR A 186 -6.80 5.30 3.05
C THR A 186 -8.00 5.89 3.82
N GLU A 187 -8.94 5.05 4.23
CA GLU A 187 -10.08 5.44 5.06
C GLU A 187 -9.63 5.95 6.44
N LEU A 188 -8.65 5.27 7.07
CA LEU A 188 -8.10 5.67 8.37
C LEU A 188 -7.39 7.02 8.28
N LYS A 189 -6.68 7.31 7.18
CA LYS A 189 -6.11 8.64 6.91
C LYS A 189 -7.19 9.72 6.88
N GLU A 190 -8.25 9.52 6.11
CA GLU A 190 -9.33 10.49 5.99
C GLU A 190 -10.07 10.71 7.31
N ASN A 191 -10.34 9.63 8.04
CA ASN A 191 -11.02 9.68 9.33
C ASN A 191 -10.15 10.29 10.43
N PHE A 192 -8.84 10.01 10.45
CA PHE A 192 -7.92 10.58 11.44
C PHE A 192 -7.77 12.09 11.26
N VAL A 193 -7.61 12.56 10.03
CA VAL A 193 -7.54 14.00 9.72
C VAL A 193 -8.83 14.70 10.12
N LYS A 194 -10.01 14.15 9.74
CA LYS A 194 -11.31 14.70 10.14
C LYS A 194 -11.50 14.73 11.66
N THR A 195 -11.14 13.66 12.35
CA THR A 195 -11.32 13.54 13.81
C THR A 195 -10.46 14.56 14.56
N LEU A 196 -9.19 14.71 14.16
CA LEU A 196 -8.31 15.72 14.76
C LEU A 196 -8.82 17.14 14.49
N GLN A 197 -9.28 17.42 13.27
CA GLN A 197 -9.86 18.71 12.94
C GLN A 197 -11.10 19.02 13.83
N GLN A 198 -12.01 18.05 13.98
CA GLN A 198 -13.20 18.19 14.83
C GLN A 198 -12.87 18.36 16.32
N GLN A 199 -11.91 17.60 16.85
CA GLN A 199 -11.50 17.76 18.25
C GLN A 199 -10.90 19.14 18.51
N PHE A 200 -10.08 19.67 17.60
CA PHE A 200 -9.52 21.01 17.74
C PHE A 200 -10.58 22.11 17.60
N GLU A 201 -11.54 21.97 16.68
CA GLU A 201 -12.71 22.87 16.60
C GLU A 201 -13.54 22.86 17.89
N HIS A 202 -13.68 21.70 18.54
CA HIS A 202 -14.38 21.59 19.82
C HIS A 202 -13.63 22.31 20.96
N TYR A 203 -12.30 22.14 21.04
CA TYR A 203 -11.45 22.87 21.99
C TYR A 203 -11.55 24.40 21.82
N LEU A 204 -11.74 24.87 20.58
CA LEU A 204 -11.93 26.28 20.26
C LEU A 204 -13.27 26.83 20.77
N THR A 205 -14.36 26.09 20.59
CA THR A 205 -15.67 26.49 21.15
C THR A 205 -15.66 26.50 22.68
N ALA A 206 -14.95 25.57 23.33
CA ALA A 206 -14.83 25.52 24.77
C ALA A 206 -13.94 26.66 25.33
N SER A 207 -12.87 27.04 24.63
CA SER A 207 -11.98 28.14 25.05
C SER A 207 -12.61 29.53 24.91
N ASN A 208 -13.59 29.71 24.01
CA ASN A 208 -14.32 30.97 23.89
C ASN A 208 -15.43 31.14 24.95
N GLN A 209 -15.79 30.06 25.66
CA GLN A 209 -16.78 30.08 26.75
C GLN A 209 -16.14 30.27 28.14
N SER A 210 -14.81 30.29 28.23
CA SER A 210 -14.06 30.38 29.50
C SER A 210 -13.39 31.73 29.74
N LEU A 211 -13.91 32.82 29.16
CA LEU A 211 -13.65 34.17 29.65
C LEU A 211 -14.72 34.52 30.70
N PRO A 212 -14.38 34.56 32.00
CA PRO A 212 -15.32 35.05 33.00
C PRO A 212 -15.62 36.51 32.69
N GLU A 213 -16.91 36.88 32.70
CA GLU A 213 -17.34 38.25 32.84
C GLU A 213 -16.62 38.81 34.08
N ALA A 214 -15.59 39.63 33.86
CA ALA A 214 -14.97 40.38 34.94
C ALA A 214 -16.04 41.35 35.46
N ASP A 215 -16.47 41.11 36.69
CA ASP A 215 -17.43 41.90 37.46
C ASP A 215 -17.19 43.41 37.32
N ARG A 216 -18.33 44.11 37.29
CA ARG A 216 -18.52 45.56 37.12
C ARG A 216 -17.84 46.42 38.18
#